data_AF-A0A6M3L4I2-F1
#
_entry.id   AF-A0A6M3L4I2-F1
#
_cell.length_a   1.000
_cell.length_b   1.000
_cell.length_c   1.000
_cell.angle_alpha   90.00
_cell.angle_beta   90.00
_cell.angle_gamma   90.00
#
_symmetry.space_group_name_H-M   'P 1'
#
loop_
_entity.id
_entity.type
_entity.pdbx_description
1 polymer ?
#
loop_
_entity_poly.entity_id
_entity_poly.type
_entity_poly.pdbx_seq_one_letter_code
_entity_poly.pdbx_strand_id
1 'polypeptide(L)'
;MSLPASYTEKTIAEFMASDIGDIAAALVWTVGASDAGSYAEAVNDLLVLAGETAIGDVDVESARAYARLAVWQRVVKYLGGDLKYSADGMSFEDKNRLVHAQACLELAQIDVSALTLLDDYEISRSAVENLEDPYETAYVDPLGRT
;
A
#
# COMPACT_ATOMS: atom_id res chain seq x y z
N MET A 1 4.44 -11.86 -9.51
CA MET A 1 4.32 -11.10 -10.78
C MET A 1 5.44 -10.09 -10.82
N SER A 2 6.18 -9.97 -11.93
CA SER A 2 7.13 -8.85 -12.10
C SER A 2 6.38 -7.53 -12.00
N LEU A 3 7.01 -6.50 -11.42
CA LEU A 3 6.47 -5.15 -11.42
C LEU A 3 6.28 -4.70 -12.87
N PRO A 4 5.06 -4.32 -13.29
CA PRO A 4 4.86 -3.73 -14.60
C PRO A 4 5.54 -2.36 -14.66
N ALA A 5 5.97 -1.93 -15.84
CA ALA A 5 6.60 -0.62 -16.02
C ALA A 5 5.58 0.54 -15.92
N SER A 6 4.31 0.26 -16.17
CA SER A 6 3.19 1.17 -15.97
C SER A 6 1.90 0.39 -15.80
N TYR A 7 0.88 1.04 -15.24
CA TYR A 7 -0.47 0.50 -15.17
C TYR A 7 -1.37 1.11 -16.25
N THR A 8 -2.35 0.31 -16.67
CA THR A 8 -3.60 0.74 -17.30
C THR A 8 -4.74 0.60 -16.28
N GLU A 9 -5.89 1.25 -16.52
CA GLU A 9 -7.05 1.25 -15.63
C GLU A 9 -7.54 -0.18 -15.39
N LYS A 10 -7.49 -0.99 -16.45
CA LYS A 10 -7.82 -2.41 -16.38
C LYS A 10 -6.85 -3.17 -15.46
N THR A 11 -5.55 -3.01 -15.67
CA THR A 11 -4.54 -3.77 -14.91
C THR A 11 -4.45 -3.34 -13.45
N ILE A 12 -4.74 -2.07 -13.13
CA ILE A 12 -4.80 -1.62 -11.73
C ILE A 12 -6.09 -2.12 -11.05
N ALA A 13 -7.21 -2.19 -11.77
CA ALA A 13 -8.43 -2.82 -11.27
C ALA A 13 -8.23 -4.33 -11.02
N GLU A 14 -7.52 -5.03 -11.90
CA GLU A 14 -7.13 -6.43 -11.69
C GLU A 14 -6.22 -6.59 -10.46
N PHE A 15 -5.29 -5.64 -10.25
CA PHE A 15 -4.49 -5.60 -9.03
C PHE A 15 -5.34 -5.40 -7.78
N MET A 16 -6.26 -4.43 -7.76
CA MET A 16 -7.19 -4.19 -6.64
C MET A 16 -8.03 -5.44 -6.31
N ALA A 17 -8.56 -6.09 -7.35
CA ALA A 17 -9.34 -7.31 -7.20
C ALA A 17 -8.49 -8.46 -6.64
N SER A 18 -7.23 -8.57 -7.07
CA SER A 18 -6.29 -9.57 -6.53
C SER A 18 -5.84 -9.27 -5.11
N ASP A 19 -5.67 -8.00 -4.74
CA ASP A 19 -5.15 -7.57 -3.43
C ASP A 19 -6.20 -7.82 -2.33
N ILE A 20 -7.48 -7.54 -2.60
CA ILE A 20 -8.56 -7.90 -1.68
C ILE A 20 -8.94 -9.39 -1.82
N GLY A 21 -8.89 -9.96 -3.03
CA GLY A 21 -8.97 -11.40 -3.30
C GLY A 21 -9.94 -12.19 -2.40
N ASP A 22 -9.41 -13.19 -1.70
CA ASP A 22 -10.16 -14.07 -0.79
C ASP A 22 -10.79 -13.33 0.40
N ILE A 23 -10.23 -12.17 0.78
CA ILE A 23 -10.77 -11.34 1.87
C ILE A 23 -12.10 -10.72 1.45
N ALA A 24 -12.30 -10.40 0.16
CA ALA A 24 -13.57 -9.88 -0.35
C ALA A 24 -14.71 -10.87 -0.07
N ALA A 25 -14.46 -12.16 -0.33
CA ALA A 25 -15.43 -13.22 -0.07
C ALA A 25 -15.70 -13.39 1.43
N ALA A 26 -14.66 -13.35 2.27
CA ALA A 26 -14.79 -13.44 3.73
C ALA A 26 -15.57 -12.26 4.35
N LEU A 27 -15.44 -11.07 3.76
CA LEU A 27 -16.18 -9.86 4.13
C LEU A 27 -17.57 -9.80 3.49
N VAL A 28 -17.96 -10.77 2.66
CA VAL A 28 -19.21 -10.77 1.90
C VAL A 28 -19.33 -9.52 1.02
N TRP A 29 -18.19 -8.97 0.59
CA TRP A 29 -18.14 -7.82 -0.30
C TRP A 29 -18.38 -8.28 -1.75
N THR A 30 -19.66 -8.39 -2.10
CA THR A 30 -20.10 -8.92 -3.40
C THR A 30 -19.92 -7.96 -4.57
N VAL A 31 -19.70 -6.68 -4.29
CA VAL A 31 -19.54 -5.64 -5.33
C VAL A 31 -18.22 -5.80 -6.08
N GLY A 32 -17.15 -6.25 -5.42
CA GLY A 32 -15.80 -6.37 -6.01
C GLY A 32 -15.45 -7.72 -6.64
N ALA A 33 -16.31 -8.73 -6.56
CA ALA A 33 -15.91 -10.11 -6.87
C ALA A 33 -16.12 -10.55 -8.33
N SER A 34 -16.94 -9.86 -9.12
CA SER A 34 -17.42 -10.40 -10.41
C SER A 34 -17.28 -9.50 -11.64
N ASP A 35 -16.85 -8.23 -11.51
CA ASP A 35 -16.66 -7.36 -12.68
C ASP A 35 -15.57 -6.30 -12.42
N ALA A 36 -14.63 -6.16 -13.36
CA ALA A 36 -13.61 -5.10 -13.31
C ALA A 36 -14.25 -3.70 -13.35
N GLY A 37 -15.46 -3.57 -13.92
CA GLY A 37 -16.26 -2.34 -13.88
C GLY A 37 -16.62 -1.89 -12.46
N SER A 38 -16.68 -2.80 -11.48
CA SER A 38 -16.95 -2.46 -10.07
C SER A 38 -15.83 -1.67 -9.39
N TYR A 39 -14.62 -1.73 -9.93
CA TYR A 39 -13.45 -0.98 -9.44
C TYR A 39 -13.25 0.34 -10.18
N ALA A 40 -14.01 0.65 -11.23
CA ALA A 40 -13.84 1.89 -12.00
C ALA A 40 -13.86 3.13 -11.11
N GLU A 41 -14.78 3.16 -10.15
CA GLU A 41 -14.86 4.24 -9.17
C GLU A 41 -13.67 4.24 -8.18
N ALA A 42 -13.14 3.08 -7.80
CA ALA A 42 -11.92 2.99 -6.99
C ALA A 42 -10.68 3.48 -7.76
N VAL A 43 -10.64 3.24 -9.07
CA VAL A 43 -9.61 3.78 -9.96
C VAL A 43 -9.73 5.30 -10.07
N ASN A 44 -10.95 5.85 -10.16
CA ASN A 44 -11.17 7.29 -10.12
C ASN A 44 -10.75 7.90 -8.77
N ASP A 45 -11.11 7.25 -7.66
CA ASP A 45 -10.72 7.67 -6.32
C ASP A 45 -9.18 7.70 -6.18
N LEU A 46 -8.49 6.69 -6.71
CA LEU A 46 -7.02 6.65 -6.81
C LEU A 46 -6.48 7.85 -7.57
N LEU A 47 -7.01 8.13 -8.77
CA LEU A 47 -6.52 9.23 -9.61
C LEU A 47 -6.69 10.58 -8.90
N VAL A 48 -7.82 10.78 -8.21
CA VAL A 48 -8.05 11.97 -7.38
C VAL A 48 -7.03 12.06 -6.24
N LEU A 49 -6.71 10.94 -5.58
CA LEU A 49 -5.71 10.90 -4.49
C LEU A 49 -4.29 11.18 -5.01
N ALA A 50 -3.95 10.67 -6.18
CA ALA A 50 -2.66 10.91 -6.84
C ALA A 50 -2.56 12.34 -7.43
N GLY A 51 -3.68 13.05 -7.58
CA GLY A 51 -3.72 14.34 -8.27
C GLY A 51 -3.59 14.24 -9.78
N GLU A 52 -3.84 13.06 -10.35
CA GLU A 52 -3.64 12.75 -11.76
C GLU A 52 -4.96 12.54 -12.51
N THR A 53 -4.91 12.63 -13.83
CA THR A 53 -6.10 12.40 -14.69
C THR A 53 -6.04 11.11 -15.50
N ALA A 54 -4.85 10.49 -15.57
CA ALA A 54 -4.63 9.22 -16.25
C ALA A 54 -3.69 8.35 -15.42
N ILE A 55 -3.98 7.05 -15.37
CA ILE A 55 -3.21 6.11 -14.54
C ILE A 55 -1.79 5.88 -15.07
N GLY A 56 -1.56 6.13 -16.35
CA GLY A 56 -0.25 6.00 -16.98
C GLY A 56 0.78 7.01 -16.49
N ASP A 57 0.33 8.10 -15.86
CA ASP A 57 1.17 9.17 -15.31
C ASP A 57 1.55 8.92 -13.84
N VAL A 58 0.90 7.97 -13.18
CA VAL A 58 1.17 7.60 -11.79
C VAL A 58 2.29 6.57 -11.74
N ASP A 59 3.30 6.81 -10.91
CA ASP A 59 4.35 5.82 -10.64
C ASP A 59 3.75 4.50 -10.11
N VAL A 60 4.38 3.37 -10.45
CA VAL A 60 3.89 2.03 -10.17
C VAL A 60 3.75 1.77 -8.66
N GLU A 61 4.67 2.29 -7.84
CA GLU A 61 4.64 2.15 -6.39
C GLU A 61 3.49 2.96 -5.80
N SER A 62 3.40 4.24 -6.18
CA SER A 62 2.32 5.15 -5.78
C SER A 62 0.94 4.63 -6.21
N ALA A 63 0.80 4.15 -7.45
CA ALA A 63 -0.43 3.59 -7.97
C ALA A 63 -0.92 2.42 -7.12
N ARG A 64 -0.03 1.53 -6.67
CA ARG A 64 -0.41 0.40 -5.80
C ARG A 64 -0.86 0.86 -4.42
N ALA A 65 -0.13 1.79 -3.80
CA ALA A 65 -0.48 2.29 -2.47
C ALA A 65 -1.83 3.01 -2.49
N TYR A 66 -2.04 3.93 -3.44
CA TYR A 66 -3.31 4.62 -3.62
C TYR A 66 -4.45 3.65 -4.01
N ALA A 67 -4.16 2.62 -4.81
CA ALA A 67 -5.14 1.59 -5.15
C ALA A 67 -5.65 0.85 -3.92
N ARG A 68 -4.74 0.43 -3.03
CA ARG A 68 -5.10 -0.21 -1.75
C ARG A 68 -5.95 0.71 -0.90
N LEU A 69 -5.53 1.97 -0.76
CA LEU A 69 -6.26 2.96 0.03
C LEU A 69 -7.68 3.15 -0.50
N ALA A 70 -7.82 3.43 -1.80
CA ALA A 70 -9.11 3.67 -2.45
C ALA A 70 -10.05 2.46 -2.31
N VAL A 71 -9.51 1.25 -2.50
CA VAL A 71 -10.35 0.04 -2.45
C VAL A 71 -10.84 -0.27 -1.03
N TRP A 72 -9.98 -0.11 0.00
CA TRP A 72 -10.36 -0.32 1.40
C TRP A 72 -11.33 0.74 1.92
N GLN A 73 -11.24 2.00 1.45
CA GLN A 73 -12.23 3.03 1.74
C GLN A 73 -13.63 2.62 1.28
N ARG A 74 -13.72 2.01 0.09
CA ARG A 74 -15.00 1.51 -0.45
C ARG A 74 -15.52 0.30 0.32
N VAL A 75 -14.65 -0.62 0.72
CA VAL A 75 -15.02 -1.77 1.56
C VAL A 75 -15.60 -1.28 2.90
N VAL A 76 -14.93 -0.36 3.57
CA VAL A 76 -15.41 0.21 4.85
C VAL A 76 -16.74 0.94 4.66
N LYS A 77 -16.90 1.71 3.58
CA LYS A 77 -18.16 2.40 3.25
C LYS A 77 -19.30 1.40 3.00
N TYR A 78 -19.02 0.31 2.29
CA TYR A 78 -20.00 -0.74 2.02
C TYR A 78 -20.43 -1.44 3.31
N LEU A 79 -19.48 -1.91 4.11
CA LEU A 79 -19.76 -2.63 5.36
C LEU A 79 -20.43 -1.73 6.41
N GLY A 80 -20.10 -0.45 6.45
CA GLY A 80 -20.76 0.52 7.32
C GLY A 80 -22.25 0.72 6.97
N GLY A 81 -22.62 0.58 5.70
CA GLY A 81 -24.01 0.65 5.24
C GLY A 81 -24.83 -0.61 5.52
N ASP A 82 -24.17 -1.76 5.66
CA ASP A 82 -24.83 -3.06 5.90
C ASP A 82 -24.91 -3.44 7.38
N LEU A 83 -24.52 -2.55 8.30
CA LEU A 83 -24.67 -2.77 9.73
C LEU A 83 -26.15 -2.88 10.11
N LYS A 84 -26.61 -4.10 10.34
CA LYS A 84 -27.95 -4.37 10.87
C LYS A 84 -27.93 -4.29 12.39
N TYR A 85 -28.68 -3.32 12.93
CA TYR A 85 -28.91 -3.21 14.36
C TYR A 85 -30.02 -4.18 14.77
N SER A 86 -29.70 -5.20 15.57
CA SER A 86 -30.73 -6.00 16.24
C SER A 86 -31.54 -5.11 17.19
N ALA A 87 -32.85 -5.36 17.31
CA ALA A 87 -33.74 -4.63 18.23
C ALA A 87 -33.27 -4.66 19.70
N ASP A 88 -32.43 -5.63 20.04
CA ASP A 88 -31.94 -5.91 21.38
C ASP A 88 -30.56 -5.27 21.64
N GLY A 89 -29.93 -4.68 20.62
CA GLY A 89 -28.60 -4.06 20.67
C GLY A 89 -27.43 -5.02 20.94
N MET A 90 -27.66 -6.34 20.96
CA MET A 90 -26.76 -7.31 21.59
C MET A 90 -26.06 -8.28 20.63
N SER A 91 -26.46 -8.38 19.35
CA SER A 91 -25.76 -9.23 18.36
C SER A 91 -25.01 -8.38 17.33
N PHE A 92 -23.69 -8.57 17.25
CA PHE A 92 -22.75 -7.77 16.44
C PHE A 92 -21.99 -8.61 15.39
N GLU A 93 -22.63 -9.59 14.75
CA GLU A 93 -21.94 -10.46 13.77
C GLU A 93 -21.20 -9.66 12.68
N ASP A 94 -21.73 -8.51 12.27
CA ASP A 94 -21.13 -7.67 11.21
C ASP A 94 -20.13 -6.62 11.72
N LYS A 95 -20.03 -6.38 13.04
CA LYS A 95 -19.09 -5.40 13.60
C LYS A 95 -17.64 -5.85 13.43
N ASN A 96 -17.36 -7.15 13.59
CA ASN A 96 -16.00 -7.67 13.47
C ASN A 96 -15.45 -7.53 12.03
N ARG A 97 -16.31 -7.67 11.02
CA ARG A 97 -15.96 -7.44 9.61
C ARG A 97 -15.59 -5.98 9.37
N LEU A 98 -16.39 -5.05 9.89
CA LEU A 98 -16.12 -3.62 9.78
C LEU A 98 -14.82 -3.24 10.50
N VAL A 99 -14.60 -3.74 11.72
CA VAL A 99 -13.36 -3.48 12.48
C VAL A 99 -12.13 -4.01 11.73
N HIS A 100 -12.23 -5.20 11.14
CA HIS A 100 -11.14 -5.74 10.33
C HIS A 100 -10.87 -4.88 9.09
N ALA A 101 -11.92 -4.48 8.36
CA ALA A 101 -11.77 -3.60 7.20
C ALA A 101 -11.20 -2.22 7.58
N GLN A 102 -11.55 -1.67 8.74
CA GLN A 102 -10.97 -0.44 9.27
C GLN A 102 -9.48 -0.60 9.57
N ALA A 103 -9.07 -1.70 10.20
CA ALA A 103 -7.66 -1.98 10.45
C ALA A 103 -6.85 -2.12 9.14
N CYS A 104 -7.41 -2.78 8.12
CA CYS A 104 -6.77 -2.85 6.80
C CYS A 104 -6.69 -1.48 6.12
N LEU A 105 -7.72 -0.63 6.28
CA LEU A 105 -7.69 0.75 5.80
C LEU A 105 -6.59 1.57 6.50
N GLU A 106 -6.42 1.44 7.81
CA GLU A 106 -5.34 2.12 8.56
C GLU A 106 -3.95 1.70 8.06
N LEU A 107 -3.74 0.41 7.77
CA LEU A 107 -2.48 -0.06 7.17
C LEU A 107 -2.24 0.57 5.78
N ALA A 108 -3.27 0.63 4.94
CA ALA A 108 -3.16 1.28 3.63
C ALA A 108 -2.88 2.79 3.74
N GLN A 109 -3.40 3.46 4.77
CA GLN A 109 -3.07 4.87 5.04
C GLN A 109 -1.61 5.04 5.46
N ILE A 110 -1.08 4.11 6.26
CA ILE A 110 0.33 4.10 6.65
C ILE A 110 1.22 3.94 5.41
N ASP A 111 0.90 3.00 4.52
CA ASP A 111 1.64 2.79 3.26
C ASP A 111 1.72 4.08 2.43
N VAL A 112 0.59 4.77 2.25
CA VAL A 112 0.56 6.06 1.51
C VAL A 112 1.35 7.15 2.23
N SER A 113 1.25 7.23 3.57
CA SER A 113 2.01 8.23 4.34
C SER A 113 3.52 7.99 4.28
N ALA A 114 3.95 6.72 4.18
CA ALA A 114 5.35 6.36 4.02
C ALA A 114 5.90 6.85 2.68
N LEU A 115 5.12 6.83 1.60
CA LEU A 115 5.52 7.38 0.31
C LEU A 115 5.76 8.89 0.38
N THR A 116 4.86 9.64 1.00
CA THR A 116 5.02 11.09 1.14
C THR A 116 6.19 11.45 2.06
N LEU A 117 6.47 10.64 3.08
CA LEU A 117 7.64 10.83 3.94
C LEU A 117 8.93 10.48 3.19
N LEU A 118 8.95 9.42 2.38
CA LEU A 118 10.12 9.00 1.60
C LEU A 118 10.54 10.06 0.58
N ASP A 119 9.60 10.79 -0.04
CA ASP A 119 9.89 11.92 -0.91
C ASP A 119 10.67 13.05 -0.19
N ASP A 120 10.42 13.24 1.12
CA ASP A 120 11.13 14.22 1.95
C ASP A 120 12.51 13.72 2.45
N TYR A 121 12.76 12.40 2.42
CA TYR A 121 14.02 11.81 2.86
C TYR A 121 14.92 11.49 1.66
N GLU A 122 15.70 12.48 1.23
CA GLU A 122 16.80 12.24 0.28
C GLU A 122 17.88 11.36 0.95
N ILE A 123 17.94 10.08 0.58
CA ILE A 123 19.04 9.19 0.99
C ILE A 123 20.23 9.45 0.07
N SER A 124 21.05 10.44 0.44
CA SER A 124 22.34 10.65 -0.24
C SER A 124 23.28 9.49 0.04
N ARG A 125 23.72 8.80 -1.03
CA ARG A 125 24.79 7.80 -0.96
C ARG A 125 26.09 8.48 -1.32
N SER A 126 26.87 8.87 -0.31
CA SER A 126 28.25 9.27 -0.51
C SER A 126 29.15 8.03 -0.56
N ALA A 127 30.00 7.95 -1.58
CA ALA A 127 31.10 6.99 -1.57
C ALA A 127 32.08 7.42 -0.49
N VAL A 128 32.38 6.53 0.47
CA VAL A 128 33.44 6.76 1.44
C VAL A 128 34.76 6.47 0.74
N GLU A 129 35.44 7.53 0.27
CA GLU A 129 36.69 7.40 -0.50
C GLU A 129 37.88 6.99 0.36
N ASN A 130 37.82 7.19 1.68
CA ASN A 130 38.88 6.77 2.62
C ASN A 130 38.30 5.89 3.72
N LEU A 131 38.43 4.58 3.53
CA LEU A 131 38.33 3.61 4.61
C LEU A 131 39.70 3.56 5.34
N GLU A 132 40.19 4.71 5.82
CA GLU A 132 41.36 4.70 6.69
C GLU A 132 40.92 4.06 8.01
N ASP A 133 41.39 2.83 8.25
CA ASP A 133 41.19 2.14 9.51
C ASP A 133 41.90 2.95 10.62
N PRO A 134 41.15 3.54 11.58
CA PRO A 134 41.75 4.34 12.65
C PRO A 134 42.64 3.50 13.59
N TYR A 135 42.69 2.17 13.42
CA TYR A 135 43.52 1.24 14.17
C TYR A 135 44.63 0.58 13.34
N GLU A 136 44.92 1.06 12.12
CA GLU A 136 46.13 0.65 11.41
C GLU A 136 47.36 1.31 12.08
N THR A 137 47.67 0.89 13.30
CA THR A 137 48.93 1.19 13.93
C THR A 137 50.00 0.51 13.09
N ALA A 138 50.83 1.30 12.42
CA ALA A 138 52.02 0.82 11.74
C ALA A 138 52.77 -0.13 12.68
N TYR A 139 52.68 -1.44 12.44
CA TYR A 139 53.47 -2.42 13.15
C TYR A 139 54.92 -2.21 12.71
N VAL A 140 55.67 -1.45 13.51
CA VAL A 140 57.11 -1.35 13.34
C VAL A 140 57.70 -2.58 13.99
N ASP A 141 58.16 -3.53 13.18
CA ASP A 141 58.97 -4.66 13.66
C ASP A 141 60.18 -4.09 14.44
N PRO A 142 60.30 -4.35 15.75
CA PRO A 142 61.41 -3.83 16.55
C PRO A 142 62.77 -4.40 16.14
N LEU A 143 62.82 -5.34 15.20
CA LEU A 143 64.06 -5.94 14.69
C LEU A 143 64.40 -5.56 13.24
N GLY A 144 63.60 -4.71 12.58
CA GLY A 144 63.97 -4.04 11.33
C GLY A 144 64.39 -4.97 10.19
N ARG A 145 63.64 -6.04 9.92
CA ARG A 145 63.88 -6.88 8.72
C ARG A 145 62.74 -6.71 7.73
N THR A 146 63.10 -6.26 6.53
CA THR A 146 62.24 -6.26 5.34
C THR A 146 61.95 -7.67 4.86
#